data_AF-A0A0F0H1K7-F1
#
_entry.id   AF-A0A0F0H1K7-F1
#
_cell.length_a   1.000
_cell.length_b   1.000
_cell.length_c   1.000
_cell.angle_alpha   90.00
_cell.angle_beta   90.00
_cell.angle_gamma   90.00
#
_symmetry.space_group_name_H-M   'P 1'
#
loop_
_entity.id
_entity.type
_entity.pdbx_description
1 polymer ?
#
loop_
_entity_poly.entity_id
_entity_poly.type
_entity_poly.pdbx_seq_one_letter_code
_entity_poly.pdbx_strand_id
1 'polypeptide(L)'
;MGITAAAQVAPYITAWSAEQSLPCQLVERPGYGLVYADELLTDRDGRGVLWQRSSVRQTVGRPEFGKVHRLRQRRAMLRLLCQVCSGPADQTGDGVLWLLRDHRDDWRGWPEGMASVEPPVCVPCVAVSLKLCPALRRGAAAVRVREFPVVGVRGALYQQGAVAPVAIEAVNVAYDDPVVRWVVASALVRELRDCTVVPTEELAGTRL
;
A
#
# COMPACT_ATOMS: atom_id res chain seq x y z
N MET A 1 -32.66 14.28 18.20
CA MET A 1 -32.59 14.12 16.73
C MET A 1 -31.19 14.52 16.28
N GLY A 2 -30.26 13.57 16.26
CA GLY A 2 -28.89 13.79 15.82
C GLY A 2 -28.82 13.60 14.30
N ILE A 3 -28.31 14.61 13.60
CA ILE A 3 -28.00 14.55 12.17
C ILE A 3 -27.07 13.35 11.95
N THR A 4 -27.55 12.33 11.25
CA THR A 4 -26.72 11.23 10.75
C THR A 4 -25.65 11.85 9.87
N ALA A 5 -24.41 11.88 10.34
CA ALA A 5 -23.27 12.25 9.52
C ALA A 5 -23.32 11.39 8.26
N ALA A 6 -23.46 12.02 7.09
CA ALA A 6 -23.42 11.32 5.82
C ALA A 6 -22.19 10.41 5.82
N ALA A 7 -22.39 9.10 5.63
CA ALA A 7 -21.31 8.14 5.60
C ALA A 7 -20.29 8.59 4.56
N GLN A 8 -19.15 9.09 5.02
CA GLN A 8 -18.14 9.66 4.15
C GLN A 8 -17.55 8.50 3.34
N VAL A 9 -17.91 8.42 2.06
CA VAL A 9 -17.46 7.35 1.16
C VAL A 9 -15.95 7.51 0.97
N ALA A 10 -15.19 6.59 1.58
CA ALA A 10 -13.74 6.57 1.50
C ALA A 10 -13.28 5.34 0.69
N PRO A 11 -12.19 5.46 -0.09
CA PRO A 11 -11.54 4.31 -0.71
C PRO A 11 -11.26 3.21 0.32
N TYR A 12 -11.45 1.96 -0.07
CA TYR A 12 -11.29 0.77 0.78
C TYR A 12 -9.99 0.80 1.58
N ILE A 13 -8.87 1.15 0.96
CA ILE A 13 -7.57 1.14 1.64
C ILE A 13 -7.34 2.30 2.61
N THR A 14 -8.22 3.31 2.62
CA THR A 14 -8.09 4.50 3.49
C THR A 14 -8.17 4.09 4.95
N ALA A 15 -7.22 4.53 5.77
CA ALA A 15 -7.26 4.35 7.21
C ALA A 15 -8.33 5.22 7.87
N TRP A 16 -8.90 4.75 8.97
CA TRP A 16 -9.84 5.51 9.79
C TRP A 16 -9.18 5.98 11.08
N SER A 17 -9.62 7.09 11.65
CA SER A 17 -9.00 7.66 12.86
C SER A 17 -9.08 6.76 14.10
N ALA A 18 -9.97 5.77 14.11
CA ALA A 18 -10.04 4.74 15.15
C ALA A 18 -9.09 3.53 14.89
N GLU A 19 -8.42 3.50 13.75
CA GLU A 19 -7.46 2.47 13.33
C GLU A 19 -6.04 2.89 13.69
N GLN A 20 -5.72 2.76 14.97
CA GLN A 20 -4.46 3.18 15.53
C GLN A 20 -3.44 2.03 15.52
N SER A 21 -2.16 2.39 15.47
CA SER A 21 -1.09 1.44 15.72
C SER A 21 -1.26 0.84 17.11
N LEU A 22 -1.20 -0.48 17.22
CA LEU A 22 -1.30 -1.14 18.51
C LEU A 22 0.05 -1.03 19.25
N PRO A 23 0.05 -0.78 20.57
CA PRO A 23 1.27 -0.80 21.37
C PRO A 23 1.99 -2.13 21.21
N CYS A 24 3.31 -2.07 21.02
CA CYS A 24 4.18 -3.22 20.92
C CYS A 24 5.56 -2.82 21.43
N GLN A 25 6.21 -3.71 22.18
CA GLN A 25 7.60 -3.53 22.58
C GLN A 25 8.47 -4.22 21.54
N LEU A 26 9.25 -3.42 20.81
CA LEU A 26 10.20 -3.93 19.83
C LEU A 26 11.53 -4.24 20.52
N VAL A 27 12.09 -5.40 20.27
CA VAL A 27 13.42 -5.81 20.77
C VAL A 27 14.24 -6.40 19.65
N GLU A 28 15.57 -6.34 19.80
CA GLU A 28 16.48 -7.05 18.92
C GLU A 28 16.67 -8.49 19.44
N ARG A 29 16.60 -9.46 18.53
CA ARG A 29 17.03 -10.83 18.77
C ARG A 29 18.34 -11.09 17.99
N PRO A 30 19.46 -11.39 18.67
CA PRO A 30 20.74 -11.61 18.02
C PRO A 30 20.66 -12.63 16.89
N GLY A 31 21.21 -12.28 15.72
CA GLY A 31 21.20 -13.12 14.52
C GLY A 31 19.85 -13.24 13.78
N TYR A 32 18.75 -12.76 14.38
CA TYR A 32 17.40 -12.85 13.81
C TYR A 32 16.85 -11.49 13.34
N GLY A 33 17.24 -10.40 14.01
CA GLY A 33 16.75 -9.05 13.73
C GLY A 33 15.65 -8.63 14.70
N LEU A 34 14.72 -7.80 14.24
CA LEU A 34 13.66 -7.26 15.09
C LEU A 34 12.57 -8.29 15.40
N VAL A 35 12.10 -8.27 16.64
CA VAL A 35 10.93 -9.04 17.10
C VAL A 35 10.06 -8.18 18.02
N TYR A 36 8.78 -8.50 18.12
CA TYR A 36 7.98 -8.02 19.24
C TYR A 36 8.26 -8.87 20.49
N ALA A 37 8.31 -8.26 21.66
CA ALA A 37 8.51 -8.98 22.93
C ALA A 37 7.40 -10.01 23.16
N ASP A 38 6.19 -9.70 22.68
CA ASP A 38 4.99 -10.54 22.68
C ASP A 38 4.61 -11.00 21.26
N GLU A 39 5.61 -11.31 20.41
CA GLU A 39 5.38 -11.67 19.01
C GLU A 39 4.44 -12.88 18.87
N LEU A 40 3.44 -12.71 18.00
CA LEU A 40 2.46 -13.71 17.61
C LEU A 40 2.80 -14.21 16.20
N LEU A 41 2.36 -15.44 15.88
CA LEU A 41 2.55 -16.04 14.55
C LEU A 41 2.00 -15.17 13.40
N THR A 42 1.00 -14.34 13.68
CA THR A 42 0.35 -13.46 12.70
C THR A 42 1.08 -12.13 12.49
N ASP A 43 2.10 -11.81 13.29
CA ASP A 43 2.86 -10.57 13.15
C ASP A 43 3.84 -10.61 11.98
N ARG A 44 4.09 -11.79 11.41
CA ARG A 44 4.95 -11.92 10.24
C ARG A 44 4.17 -12.22 8.97
N ASP A 45 4.75 -11.87 7.83
CA ASP A 45 4.30 -12.41 6.56
C ASP A 45 4.90 -13.78 6.26
N GLY A 46 4.48 -14.39 5.15
CA GLY A 46 4.99 -15.68 4.70
C GLY A 46 6.47 -15.67 4.31
N ARG A 47 7.13 -14.51 4.28
CA ARG A 47 8.58 -14.35 4.07
C ARG A 47 9.32 -14.06 5.38
N GLY A 48 8.62 -14.08 6.53
CA GLY A 48 9.22 -13.88 7.84
C GLY A 48 9.51 -12.43 8.20
N VAL A 49 8.98 -11.44 7.48
CA VAL A 49 9.16 -10.02 7.81
C VAL A 49 8.14 -9.59 8.85
N LEU A 50 8.54 -8.79 9.85
CA LEU A 50 7.67 -8.29 10.93
C LEU A 50 6.76 -7.17 10.41
N TRP A 51 5.47 -7.20 10.78
CA TRP A 51 4.46 -6.24 10.34
C TRP A 51 3.93 -5.40 11.50
N GLN A 52 3.77 -4.11 11.23
CA GLN A 52 3.15 -3.18 12.17
C GLN A 52 1.71 -3.58 12.47
N ARG A 53 1.42 -3.81 13.75
CA ARG A 53 0.08 -4.09 14.25
C ARG A 53 -0.83 -2.86 14.14
N SER A 54 -2.10 -3.05 13.81
CA SER A 54 -3.09 -1.97 13.73
C SER A 54 -4.47 -2.50 14.11
N SER A 55 -5.26 -1.68 14.80
CA SER A 55 -6.66 -2.03 15.06
C SER A 55 -7.47 -1.98 13.75
N VAL A 56 -8.42 -2.91 13.62
CA VAL A 56 -9.37 -2.93 12.50
C VAL A 56 -10.69 -2.35 12.98
N ARG A 57 -10.93 -1.07 12.66
CA ARG A 57 -12.10 -0.29 13.09
C ARG A 57 -12.58 0.58 11.95
N GLN A 58 -12.69 -0.02 10.76
CA GLN A 58 -13.19 0.64 9.57
C GLN A 58 -14.57 1.22 9.83
N THR A 59 -14.89 2.38 9.25
CA THR A 59 -16.14 3.15 9.47
C THR A 59 -16.32 3.77 10.85
N VAL A 60 -15.38 3.58 11.78
CA VAL A 60 -15.42 4.21 13.11
C VAL A 60 -14.52 5.45 13.11
N GLY A 61 -15.06 6.59 13.52
CA GLY A 61 -14.38 7.89 13.43
C GLY A 61 -14.48 8.48 12.03
N ARG A 62 -13.38 9.07 11.51
CA ARG A 62 -13.33 9.67 10.17
C ARG A 62 -12.25 9.02 9.30
N PRO A 63 -12.45 8.94 7.97
CA PRO A 63 -11.39 8.53 7.07
C PRO A 63 -10.25 9.55 7.08
N GLU A 64 -9.02 9.07 7.14
CA GLU A 64 -7.80 9.86 7.07
C GLU A 64 -7.22 9.78 5.66
N PHE A 65 -7.71 10.65 4.76
CA PHE A 65 -7.22 10.71 3.38
C PHE A 65 -5.70 10.93 3.35
N GLY A 66 -5.00 10.11 2.57
CA GLY A 66 -3.53 10.08 2.52
C GLY A 66 -2.87 9.09 3.49
N LYS A 67 -3.63 8.49 4.42
CA LYS A 67 -3.16 7.35 5.21
C LYS A 67 -3.78 6.05 4.72
N VAL A 68 -2.93 5.04 4.56
CA VAL A 68 -3.30 3.72 4.07
C VAL A 68 -3.34 2.73 5.23
N HIS A 69 -4.42 1.96 5.32
CA HIS A 69 -4.56 0.90 6.29
C HIS A 69 -3.80 -0.35 5.84
N ARG A 70 -2.77 -0.69 6.62
CA ARG A 70 -1.74 -1.70 6.32
C ARG A 70 -2.32 -3.07 5.93
N LEU A 71 -3.27 -3.58 6.70
CA LEU A 71 -3.88 -4.89 6.42
C LEU A 71 -4.74 -4.86 5.14
N ARG A 72 -5.39 -3.72 4.85
CA ARG A 72 -6.22 -3.59 3.65
C ARG A 72 -5.36 -3.39 2.41
N GLN A 73 -4.28 -2.65 2.51
CA GLN A 73 -3.26 -2.55 1.46
C GLN A 73 -2.64 -3.91 1.16
N ARG A 74 -2.19 -4.63 2.19
CA ARG A 74 -1.61 -5.97 2.04
C ARG A 74 -2.59 -6.93 1.38
N ARG A 75 -3.86 -6.94 1.82
CA ARG A 75 -4.92 -7.75 1.21
C ARG A 75 -5.17 -7.38 -0.25
N ALA A 76 -5.26 -6.09 -0.56
CA ALA A 76 -5.49 -5.61 -1.93
C ALA A 76 -4.33 -5.95 -2.86
N MET A 77 -3.09 -5.80 -2.39
CA MET A 77 -1.89 -6.20 -3.14
C MET A 77 -1.86 -7.70 -3.39
N LEU A 78 -2.07 -8.54 -2.37
CA LEU A 78 -1.98 -10.00 -2.52
C LEU A 78 -3.09 -10.57 -3.42
N ARG A 79 -4.30 -10.01 -3.34
CA ARG A 79 -5.49 -10.53 -4.05
C ARG A 79 -5.87 -9.74 -5.31
N LEU A 80 -5.05 -8.76 -5.71
CA LEU A 80 -5.31 -7.86 -6.85
C LEU A 80 -6.69 -7.21 -6.78
N LEU A 81 -7.00 -6.63 -5.63
CA LEU A 81 -8.27 -5.94 -5.41
C LEU A 81 -8.11 -4.45 -5.72
N CYS A 82 -9.18 -3.86 -6.25
CA CYS A 82 -9.30 -2.43 -6.42
C CYS A 82 -9.13 -1.72 -5.07
N GLN A 83 -8.17 -0.78 -5.02
CA GLN A 83 -7.87 0.02 -3.83
C GLN A 83 -9.06 0.87 -3.33
N VAL A 84 -10.07 1.12 -4.18
CA VAL A 84 -11.24 1.94 -3.85
C VAL A 84 -12.42 1.10 -3.39
N CYS A 85 -12.86 0.12 -4.17
CA CYS A 85 -14.10 -0.61 -3.86
C CYS A 85 -13.88 -2.00 -3.23
N SER A 86 -12.64 -2.49 -3.15
CA SER A 86 -12.27 -3.84 -2.70
C SER A 86 -12.75 -5.01 -3.58
N GLY A 87 -13.47 -4.73 -4.67
CA GLY A 87 -13.73 -5.70 -5.73
C GLY A 87 -12.47 -6.05 -6.53
N PRO A 88 -12.55 -6.98 -7.50
CA PRO A 88 -11.43 -7.27 -8.39
C PRO A 88 -10.92 -6.00 -9.08
N ALA A 89 -9.60 -5.84 -9.18
CA ALA A 89 -9.03 -4.86 -10.10
C ALA A 89 -9.41 -5.22 -11.54
N ASP A 90 -9.36 -4.23 -12.44
CA ASP A 90 -9.61 -4.49 -13.85
C ASP A 90 -8.44 -5.27 -14.46
N GLN A 91 -8.74 -6.34 -15.20
CA GLN A 91 -7.75 -7.21 -15.81
C GLN A 91 -8.19 -7.56 -17.24
N THR A 92 -7.27 -7.43 -18.19
CA THR A 92 -7.47 -7.80 -19.59
C THR A 92 -6.26 -8.62 -20.07
N GLY A 93 -6.24 -9.00 -21.35
CA GLY A 93 -5.05 -9.62 -21.97
C GLY A 93 -3.80 -8.74 -21.93
N ASP A 94 -3.96 -7.44 -21.71
CA ASP A 94 -2.87 -6.48 -21.55
C ASP A 94 -2.38 -6.33 -20.11
N GLY A 95 -3.00 -7.03 -19.16
CA GLY A 95 -2.59 -7.05 -17.76
C GLY A 95 -3.56 -6.32 -16.82
N VAL A 96 -3.11 -6.11 -15.59
CA VAL A 96 -3.88 -5.50 -14.50
C VAL A 96 -3.79 -3.98 -14.60
N LEU A 97 -4.89 -3.28 -14.32
CA LEU A 97 -4.94 -1.82 -14.31
C LEU A 97 -4.39 -1.24 -13.00
N TRP A 98 -3.41 -0.36 -13.13
CA TRP A 98 -2.84 0.46 -12.06
C TRP A 98 -3.09 1.94 -12.37
N LEU A 99 -3.26 2.74 -11.33
CA LEU A 99 -3.35 4.20 -11.44
C LEU A 99 -2.26 4.80 -10.58
N LEU A 100 -1.28 5.40 -11.24
CA LEU A 100 -0.05 5.88 -10.62
C LEU A 100 0.04 7.40 -10.75
N ARG A 101 0.87 8.01 -9.92
CA ARG A 101 1.31 9.37 -10.17
C ARG A 101 2.19 9.38 -11.42
N ASP A 102 1.95 10.34 -12.29
CA ASP A 102 2.70 10.46 -13.53
C ASP A 102 4.11 11.00 -13.27
N HIS A 103 5.12 10.25 -13.69
CA HIS A 103 6.54 10.57 -13.57
C HIS A 103 7.28 10.40 -14.90
N ARG A 104 6.56 10.42 -16.03
CA ARG A 104 7.16 10.24 -17.37
C ARG A 104 8.24 11.28 -17.69
N ASP A 105 8.11 12.49 -17.17
CA ASP A 105 9.08 13.57 -17.37
C ASP A 105 10.32 13.43 -16.47
N ASP A 106 10.21 12.72 -15.34
CA ASP A 106 11.27 12.56 -14.35
C ASP A 106 12.11 11.28 -14.59
N TRP A 107 11.52 10.28 -15.25
CA TRP A 107 12.13 8.95 -15.40
C TRP A 107 11.93 8.38 -16.81
N ARG A 108 13.03 8.30 -17.56
CA ARG A 108 13.06 7.63 -18.87
C ARG A 108 12.71 6.14 -18.75
N GLY A 109 11.67 5.71 -19.46
CA GLY A 109 11.18 4.33 -19.45
C GLY A 109 10.15 4.03 -18.36
N TRP A 110 9.69 5.04 -17.63
CA TRP A 110 8.62 4.90 -16.64
C TRP A 110 7.35 4.25 -17.23
N PRO A 111 6.66 3.34 -16.50
CA PRO A 111 6.92 2.87 -15.13
C PRO A 111 7.65 1.52 -15.05
N GLU A 112 8.40 1.13 -16.08
CA GLU A 112 9.05 -0.19 -16.14
C GLU A 112 10.05 -0.38 -14.99
N GLY A 113 9.93 -1.46 -14.21
CA GLY A 113 10.74 -1.74 -13.02
C GLY A 113 10.35 -0.96 -11.77
N MET A 114 9.23 -0.23 -11.77
CA MET A 114 8.82 0.61 -10.64
C MET A 114 8.43 -0.22 -9.41
N ALA A 115 9.03 0.08 -8.25
CA ALA A 115 8.58 -0.40 -6.96
C ALA A 115 7.32 0.36 -6.49
N SER A 116 6.15 -0.26 -6.65
CA SER A 116 4.84 0.31 -6.31
C SER A 116 4.29 -0.22 -4.99
N VAL A 117 3.73 0.68 -4.19
CA VAL A 117 2.99 0.34 -2.95
C VAL A 117 1.49 0.58 -3.07
N GLU A 118 1.06 1.17 -4.18
CA GLU A 118 -0.31 1.56 -4.48
C GLU A 118 -1.06 0.37 -5.09
N PRO A 119 -2.07 -0.23 -4.45
CA PRO A 119 -2.75 -1.39 -5.04
C PRO A 119 -3.47 -1.05 -6.38
N PRO A 120 -3.76 -2.06 -7.21
CA PRO A 120 -4.41 -1.84 -8.50
C PRO A 120 -5.82 -1.26 -8.37
N VAL A 121 -6.43 -0.87 -9.49
CA VAL A 121 -7.74 -0.22 -9.54
C VAL A 121 -8.67 -0.92 -10.56
N CYS A 122 -9.98 -0.76 -10.39
CA CYS A 122 -10.95 -1.12 -11.44
C CYS A 122 -11.37 0.11 -12.24
N VAL A 123 -11.80 -0.07 -13.49
CA VAL A 123 -12.21 1.05 -14.37
C VAL A 123 -13.26 1.98 -13.72
N PRO A 124 -14.35 1.48 -13.09
CA PRO A 124 -15.34 2.36 -12.47
C PRO A 124 -14.79 3.24 -11.34
N CYS A 125 -13.66 2.84 -10.73
CA CYS A 125 -13.04 3.56 -9.62
C CYS A 125 -11.92 4.52 -10.04
N VAL A 126 -11.58 4.61 -11.34
CA VAL A 126 -10.56 5.55 -11.83
C VAL A 126 -10.97 6.99 -11.55
N ALA A 127 -12.18 7.40 -11.95
CA ALA A 127 -12.69 8.75 -11.72
C ALA A 127 -12.77 9.10 -10.21
N VAL A 128 -13.15 8.13 -9.38
CA VAL A 128 -13.18 8.29 -7.92
C VAL A 128 -11.77 8.55 -7.37
N SER A 129 -10.78 7.80 -7.84
CA SER A 129 -9.39 7.95 -7.41
C SER A 129 -8.81 9.31 -7.78
N LEU A 130 -9.05 9.77 -9.03
CA LEU A 130 -8.61 11.09 -9.50
C LEU A 130 -9.25 12.24 -8.70
N LYS A 131 -10.52 12.09 -8.32
CA LYS A 131 -11.23 13.09 -7.51
C LYS A 131 -10.71 13.15 -6.07
N LEU A 132 -10.56 11.97 -5.43
CA LEU A 132 -10.31 11.88 -3.99
C LEU A 132 -8.83 11.91 -3.61
N CYS A 133 -7.91 11.47 -4.47
CA CYS A 133 -6.50 11.38 -4.14
C CYS A 133 -5.76 12.69 -4.46
N PRO A 134 -5.24 13.44 -3.46
CA PRO A 134 -4.51 14.68 -3.71
C PRO A 134 -3.22 14.46 -4.51
N ALA A 135 -2.57 13.29 -4.37
CA ALA A 135 -1.33 12.98 -5.08
C ALA A 135 -1.53 12.85 -6.60
N LEU A 136 -2.67 12.29 -7.03
CA LEU A 136 -3.02 12.09 -8.44
C LEU A 136 -3.45 13.39 -9.14
N ARG A 137 -3.85 14.42 -8.39
CA ARG A 137 -4.18 15.75 -8.96
C ARG A 137 -2.97 16.47 -9.56
N ARG A 138 -1.75 16.04 -9.22
CA ARG A 138 -0.49 16.60 -9.75
C ARG A 138 -0.02 15.93 -11.03
N GLY A 139 -0.83 15.04 -11.60
CA GLY A 139 -0.46 14.18 -12.70
C GLY A 139 -0.77 12.73 -12.34
N ALA A 140 -1.57 12.07 -13.18
CA ALA A 140 -1.94 10.68 -13.02
C ALA A 140 -1.83 9.97 -14.36
N ALA A 141 -1.40 8.71 -14.31
CA ALA A 141 -1.34 7.86 -15.48
C ALA A 141 -1.91 6.49 -15.14
N ALA A 142 -2.83 6.04 -15.99
CA ALA A 142 -3.34 4.68 -16.01
C ALA A 142 -2.34 3.78 -16.76
N VAL A 143 -2.04 2.63 -16.17
CA VAL A 143 -1.01 1.71 -16.66
C VAL A 143 -1.55 0.29 -16.62
N ARG A 144 -1.40 -0.43 -17.74
CA ARG A 144 -1.57 -1.88 -17.82
C ARG A 144 -0.24 -2.56 -17.53
N VAL A 145 -0.25 -3.52 -16.61
CA VAL A 145 0.96 -4.20 -16.13
C VAL A 145 0.75 -5.70 -16.24
N ARG A 146 1.60 -6.40 -17.02
CA ARG A 146 1.47 -7.85 -17.25
C ARG A 146 2.22 -8.67 -16.19
N GLU A 147 3.34 -8.18 -15.71
CA GLU A 147 4.13 -8.82 -14.66
C GLU A 147 4.25 -7.90 -13.44
N PHE A 148 3.89 -8.42 -12.26
CA PHE A 148 3.82 -7.59 -11.05
C PHE A 148 4.22 -8.32 -9.76
N PRO A 149 5.38 -9.01 -9.68
CA PRO A 149 5.73 -9.81 -8.50
C PRO A 149 5.75 -8.99 -7.20
N VAL A 150 5.36 -9.60 -6.08
CA VAL A 150 5.60 -9.00 -4.75
C VAL A 150 7.08 -9.21 -4.43
N VAL A 151 7.86 -8.13 -4.47
CA VAL A 151 9.33 -8.18 -4.36
C VAL A 151 9.84 -7.76 -2.99
N GLY A 152 9.01 -7.11 -2.17
CA GLY A 152 9.45 -6.61 -0.88
C GLY A 152 8.37 -5.92 -0.06
N VAL A 153 8.82 -5.10 0.87
CA VAL A 153 7.98 -4.34 1.80
C VAL A 153 8.39 -2.88 1.86
N ARG A 154 7.42 -2.03 2.21
CA ARG A 154 7.66 -0.68 2.70
C ARG A 154 7.42 -0.65 4.20
N GLY A 155 8.32 -0.04 4.95
CA GLY A 155 8.24 -0.01 6.42
C GLY A 155 9.17 1.00 7.06
N ALA A 156 9.18 1.00 8.39
CA ALA A 156 10.16 1.75 9.16
C ALA A 156 11.41 0.88 9.36
N LEU A 157 12.57 1.41 8.97
CA LEU A 157 13.87 0.80 9.26
C LEU A 157 14.29 1.17 10.68
N TYR A 158 14.80 0.19 11.42
CA TYR A 158 15.37 0.39 12.74
C TYR A 158 16.85 0.05 12.76
N GLN A 159 17.56 0.68 13.69
CA GLN A 159 18.88 0.24 14.14
C GLN A 159 18.82 -0.12 15.62
N GLN A 160 19.88 -0.80 16.06
CA GLN A 160 20.16 -0.99 17.47
C GLN A 160 20.27 0.36 18.19
N GLY A 161 19.59 0.48 19.33
CA GLY A 161 19.73 1.60 20.24
C GLY A 161 20.26 1.14 21.60
N ALA A 162 20.59 2.09 22.48
CA ALA A 162 21.17 1.78 23.79
C ALA A 162 20.24 0.99 24.72
N VAL A 163 18.92 1.18 24.59
CA VAL A 163 17.89 0.55 25.44
C VAL A 163 16.91 -0.29 24.63
N ALA A 164 16.52 0.20 23.45
CA ALA A 164 15.61 -0.48 22.54
C ALA A 164 15.95 -0.07 21.09
N PRO A 165 15.53 -0.85 20.08
CA PRO A 165 15.67 -0.45 18.69
C PRO A 165 15.00 0.89 18.41
N VAL A 166 15.63 1.72 17.58
CA VAL A 166 15.15 3.07 17.24
C VAL A 166 14.86 3.15 15.75
N ALA A 167 13.68 3.68 15.40
CA ALA A 167 13.29 3.92 14.01
C ALA A 167 14.12 5.08 13.44
N ILE A 168 14.65 4.89 12.24
CA ILE A 168 15.53 5.86 11.57
C ILE A 168 14.78 6.56 10.45
N GLU A 169 14.21 5.78 9.54
CA GLU A 169 13.59 6.27 8.31
C GLU A 169 12.56 5.29 7.75
N ALA A 170 11.80 5.75 6.76
CA ALA A 170 10.90 4.90 5.98
C ALA A 170 11.61 4.41 4.73
N VAL A 171 11.58 3.10 4.49
CA VAL A 171 12.32 2.44 3.40
C VAL A 171 11.41 1.53 2.58
N ASN A 172 11.78 1.32 1.31
CA ASN A 172 11.33 0.19 0.49
C ASN A 172 12.50 -0.81 0.42
N VAL A 173 12.27 -2.06 0.82
CA VAL A 173 13.32 -3.08 0.91
C VAL A 173 12.84 -4.35 0.25
N ALA A 174 13.67 -4.91 -0.63
CA ALA A 174 13.43 -6.20 -1.26
C ALA A 174 13.57 -7.35 -0.25
N TYR A 175 12.84 -8.45 -0.46
CA TYR A 175 12.86 -9.58 0.47
C TYR A 175 14.20 -10.31 0.56
N ASP A 176 15.04 -10.21 -0.47
CA ASP A 176 16.38 -10.80 -0.53
C ASP A 176 17.46 -9.91 0.08
N ASP A 177 17.15 -8.64 0.38
CA ASP A 177 18.06 -7.76 1.10
C ASP A 177 18.09 -8.13 2.60
N PRO A 178 19.26 -8.49 3.16
CA PRO A 178 19.39 -8.84 4.57
C PRO A 178 18.91 -7.75 5.54
N VAL A 179 18.86 -6.48 5.12
CA VAL A 179 18.36 -5.36 5.95
C VAL A 179 16.87 -5.50 6.26
N VAL A 180 16.11 -6.29 5.50
CA VAL A 180 14.67 -6.49 5.69
C VAL A 180 14.31 -7.01 7.10
N ARG A 181 15.24 -7.73 7.76
CA ARG A 181 15.08 -8.20 9.15
C ARG A 181 15.05 -7.07 10.19
N TRP A 182 15.43 -5.86 9.77
CA TRP A 182 15.41 -4.63 10.56
C TRP A 182 14.26 -3.69 10.18
N VAL A 183 13.31 -4.17 9.37
CA VAL A 183 12.15 -3.39 8.94
C VAL A 183 10.89 -3.87 9.66
N VAL A 184 10.14 -2.92 10.21
CA VAL A 184 8.73 -3.14 10.58
C VAL A 184 7.86 -2.71 9.41
N ALA A 185 7.34 -3.70 8.67
CA ALA A 185 6.58 -3.50 7.45
C ALA A 185 5.21 -2.87 7.70
N SER A 186 4.75 -2.06 6.74
CA SER A 186 3.45 -1.39 6.74
C SER A 186 2.71 -1.51 5.42
N ALA A 187 3.41 -1.86 4.34
CA ALA A 187 2.83 -2.10 3.03
C ALA A 187 3.66 -3.13 2.24
N LEU A 188 3.01 -3.85 1.34
CA LEU A 188 3.70 -4.65 0.32
C LEU A 188 4.17 -3.78 -0.83
N VAL A 189 5.29 -4.17 -1.43
CA VAL A 189 5.84 -3.60 -2.66
C VAL A 189 5.70 -4.62 -3.78
N ARG A 190 5.13 -4.20 -4.92
CA ARG A 190 5.21 -4.93 -6.18
C ARG A 190 6.11 -4.19 -7.14
N GLU A 191 6.91 -4.93 -7.88
CA GLU A 191 7.65 -4.37 -9.03
C GLU A 191 6.74 -4.43 -10.24
N LEU A 192 6.60 -3.36 -11.01
CA LEU A 192 5.77 -3.31 -12.21
C LEU A 192 6.63 -3.57 -13.45
N ARG A 193 6.23 -4.55 -14.27
CA ARG A 193 6.97 -4.97 -15.47
C ARG A 193 6.04 -5.22 -16.65
N ASP A 194 6.61 -5.05 -17.84
CA ASP A 194 5.90 -5.10 -19.12
C ASP A 194 4.70 -4.13 -19.08
N CYS A 195 5.06 -2.85 -18.88
CA CYS A 195 4.12 -1.77 -18.61
C CYS A 195 3.69 -1.03 -19.89
N THR A 196 2.38 -0.85 -20.06
CA THR A 196 1.79 -0.02 -21.12
C THR A 196 0.96 1.11 -20.52
N VAL A 197 1.33 2.36 -20.80
CA VAL A 197 0.52 3.52 -20.41
C VAL A 197 -0.70 3.61 -21.33
N VAL A 198 -1.89 3.78 -20.75
CA VAL A 198 -3.17 3.87 -21.47
C VAL A 198 -3.85 5.22 -21.23
N PRO A 199 -4.72 5.69 -22.15
CA PRO A 199 -5.43 6.96 -21.99
C PRO A 199 -6.25 7.00 -20.70
N THR A 200 -5.92 7.91 -19.79
CA THR A 200 -6.54 7.94 -18.45
C THR A 200 -7.92 8.59 -18.50
N GLU A 201 -8.10 9.52 -19.41
CA GLU A 201 -9.32 10.29 -19.66
C GLU A 201 -10.45 9.38 -20.16
N GLU A 202 -10.13 8.44 -21.06
CA GLU A 202 -11.09 7.46 -21.59
C GLU A 202 -11.61 6.54 -20.46
N LEU A 203 -10.71 6.06 -19.61
CA LEU A 203 -11.07 5.24 -18.46
C LEU A 203 -11.87 6.02 -17.41
N ALA A 204 -11.56 7.29 -17.20
CA ALA A 204 -12.30 8.15 -16.27
C ALA A 204 -13.69 8.54 -16.78
N GLY A 205 -13.87 8.60 -18.11
CA GLY A 205 -15.13 8.93 -18.78
C GLY A 205 -16.09 7.76 -18.91
N THR A 206 -15.63 6.53 -18.68
CA THR A 206 -16.45 5.32 -18.77
C THR A 206 -17.45 5.28 -17.61
N ARG A 207 -18.67 5.81 -17.84
CA ARG A 207 -19.83 5.55 -16.99
C ARG A 207 -20.41 4.19 -17.41
N LEU A 208 -20.50 3.26 -16.46
CA LEU A 208 -21.38 2.09 -16.61
C LEU A 208 -22.83 2.55 -16.63
#